data_AF-X6NYU0-F1
#
_entry.id   AF-X6NYU0-F1
#
_cell.length_a   1.000
_cell.length_b   1.000
_cell.length_c   1.000
_cell.angle_alpha   90.00
_cell.angle_beta   90.00
_cell.angle_gamma   90.00
#
_symmetry.space_group_name_H-M   'P 1'
#
loop_
_entity.id
_entity.type
_entity.pdbx_description
1 polymer ?
#
loop_
_entity_poly.entity_id
_entity_poly.type
_entity_poly.pdbx_seq_one_letter_code
_entity_poly.pdbx_strand_id
1 'polypeptide(L)'
;MIGYNSEKKTIVLMGGQLDGKVSSKRVISAKRGVVSEWAGSPANTSQYVMFDEMSVSMNEAIYYLSIVNQSRGLQWEVFNVSTRAKENTSIKDMGSTRVISATLCAEEEEEGGGGGGGARIFVNILGEQEGVSSYYSRSMGYVTTNNTWYDISKNYTEAWFGSYSSCVWIASKEQVWTFGGMNPYTNEPLSAIWSIDHSTGIASLQGHLVIPRMSATTFALRDSLTEQRILVVGGCLQWGAASCNVSITNSEIYDPMALSLSGFGPYLTKPLAQLAGTFQANVLWLFGGASSGDNANARSMHYLNFTAVQWAQLIHNCTHIDTIYVSSSSSSSSFVNILLLLLHIPLKVLTTQLKKPFGYPTPRPSFFDQLVNTIRLAILLVYTS
;
A
#
# COMPACT_ATOMS: atom_id res chain seq x y z
N MET A 1 5.49 -0.02 -7.90
CA MET A 1 5.77 0.87 -6.75
C MET A 1 4.73 1.96 -6.72
N ILE A 2 4.42 2.47 -5.53
CA ILE A 2 3.41 3.50 -5.32
C ILE A 2 4.06 4.60 -4.50
N GLY A 3 4.02 5.83 -4.99
CA GLY A 3 4.30 7.02 -4.20
C GLY A 3 3.03 7.85 -4.08
N TYR A 4 3.04 8.82 -3.18
CA TYR A 4 1.97 9.81 -3.07
C TYR A 4 2.60 11.20 -3.19
N ASN A 5 2.11 11.99 -4.14
CA ASN A 5 2.46 13.40 -4.20
C ASN A 5 1.41 14.16 -3.36
N SER A 6 1.84 14.64 -2.20
CA SER A 6 0.96 15.28 -1.21
C SER A 6 0.46 16.64 -1.69
N GLU A 7 1.30 17.41 -2.40
CA GLU A 7 0.93 18.71 -2.97
C GLU A 7 -0.27 18.60 -3.93
N LYS A 8 -0.24 17.61 -4.82
CA LYS A 8 -1.26 17.39 -5.87
C LYS A 8 -2.35 16.41 -5.45
N LYS A 9 -2.18 15.74 -4.30
CA LYS A 9 -3.03 14.64 -3.83
C LYS A 9 -3.19 13.53 -4.88
N THR A 10 -2.08 13.18 -5.53
CA THR A 10 -2.07 12.18 -6.61
C THR A 10 -1.27 10.95 -6.21
N ILE A 11 -1.83 9.76 -6.46
CA ILE A 11 -1.09 8.51 -6.36
C ILE A 11 -0.22 8.36 -7.61
N VAL A 12 1.09 8.16 -7.40
CA VAL A 12 2.08 7.99 -8.45
C VAL A 12 2.46 6.52 -8.52
N LEU A 13 2.15 5.87 -9.64
CA LEU A 13 2.62 4.52 -9.92
C LEU A 13 3.93 4.58 -10.68
N MET A 14 4.95 3.94 -10.11
CA MET A 14 6.23 3.75 -10.78
C MET A 14 6.42 2.26 -11.03
N GLY A 15 6.51 1.89 -12.30
CA GLY A 15 6.82 0.54 -12.75
C GLY A 15 8.25 0.47 -13.25
N GLY A 16 8.93 -0.62 -12.93
CA GLY A 16 10.24 -0.95 -13.49
C GLY A 16 10.10 -1.77 -14.75
N GLN A 17 11.23 -1.90 -15.45
CA GLN A 17 11.29 -2.66 -16.67
C GLN A 17 12.41 -3.70 -16.55
N LEU A 18 12.05 -4.99 -16.55
CA LEU A 18 13.00 -6.03 -16.91
C LEU A 18 13.24 -5.93 -18.44
N ASP A 19 14.50 -5.86 -18.87
CA ASP A 19 14.98 -6.06 -20.26
C ASP A 19 14.98 -4.90 -21.29
N GLY A 20 15.20 -3.64 -20.90
CA GLY A 20 15.79 -2.61 -21.79
C GLY A 20 15.00 -2.12 -23.02
N LYS A 21 13.82 -2.65 -23.36
CA LYS A 21 12.88 -2.10 -24.36
C LYS A 21 11.73 -1.28 -23.77
N VAL A 22 11.89 0.04 -23.70
CA VAL A 22 10.83 0.95 -23.25
C VAL A 22 9.61 0.80 -24.16
N SER A 23 8.53 0.23 -23.63
CA SER A 23 7.20 0.39 -24.21
C SER A 23 6.47 1.44 -23.38
N SER A 24 6.10 2.55 -24.00
CA SER A 24 5.16 3.51 -23.43
C SER A 24 3.82 2.79 -23.23
N LYS A 25 3.43 2.56 -21.98
CA LYS A 25 2.21 1.85 -21.59
C LYS A 25 1.16 2.84 -21.09
N ARG A 26 0.24 3.18 -21.99
CA ARG A 26 -0.95 3.95 -21.66
C ARG A 26 -1.87 3.15 -20.73
N VAL A 27 -2.20 3.72 -19.56
CA VAL A 27 -3.19 3.17 -18.64
C VAL A 27 -4.57 3.70 -19.03
N ILE A 28 -5.46 2.82 -19.51
CA ILE A 28 -6.84 3.16 -19.84
C ILE A 28 -7.73 2.66 -18.71
N SER A 29 -8.41 3.56 -17.98
CA SER A 29 -9.22 3.19 -16.82
C SER A 29 -10.66 2.79 -17.18
N ALA A 30 -11.16 1.73 -16.54
CA ALA A 30 -12.55 1.27 -16.61
C ALA A 30 -13.53 2.00 -15.67
N LYS A 31 -13.07 3.05 -14.97
CA LYS A 31 -13.86 4.12 -14.34
C LYS A 31 -13.06 5.40 -14.57
N ARG A 32 -13.57 6.33 -15.38
CA ARG A 32 -12.78 7.42 -15.99
C ARG A 32 -11.98 8.21 -14.93
N GLY A 33 -10.66 8.09 -14.99
CA GLY A 33 -9.68 8.92 -14.30
C GLY A 33 -8.52 9.15 -15.25
N VAL A 34 -7.90 10.33 -15.22
CA VAL A 34 -6.76 10.62 -16.09
C VAL A 34 -5.52 10.02 -15.46
N VAL A 35 -5.00 8.94 -16.03
CA VAL A 35 -3.66 8.45 -15.71
C VAL A 35 -2.70 9.07 -16.71
N SER A 36 -1.90 10.02 -16.24
CA SER A 36 -0.80 10.58 -17.01
C SER A 36 0.43 9.67 -16.86
N GLU A 37 0.85 9.06 -17.96
CA GLU A 37 2.12 8.33 -18.03
C GLU A 37 3.25 9.34 -18.31
N TRP A 38 4.36 9.24 -17.57
CA TRP A 38 5.51 10.12 -17.74
C TRP A 38 6.77 9.27 -17.95
N ALA A 39 7.37 9.37 -19.14
CA ALA A 39 8.62 8.69 -19.46
C ALA A 39 9.80 9.32 -18.71
N GLY A 40 10.78 8.51 -18.31
CA GLY A 40 12.08 8.98 -17.80
C GLY A 40 12.23 9.04 -16.28
N SER A 41 11.50 8.23 -15.50
CA SER A 41 11.84 8.08 -14.08
C SER A 41 13.19 7.34 -13.94
N PRO A 42 14.19 7.91 -13.24
CA PRO A 42 15.43 7.20 -12.87
C PRO A 42 15.15 5.91 -12.10
N ALA A 43 14.00 5.82 -11.42
CA ALA A 43 13.57 4.61 -10.75
C ALA A 43 13.60 3.41 -11.71
N ASN A 44 13.21 3.58 -12.98
CA ASN A 44 13.19 2.51 -13.99
C ASN A 44 14.59 1.97 -14.35
N THR A 45 15.66 2.69 -13.99
CA THR A 45 17.06 2.26 -14.17
C THR A 45 17.66 1.63 -12.92
N SER A 46 16.95 1.69 -11.78
CA SER A 46 17.36 0.94 -10.61
C SER A 46 17.18 -0.55 -10.92
N GLN A 47 18.25 -1.33 -10.79
CA GLN A 47 18.19 -2.78 -10.91
C GLN A 47 17.31 -3.44 -9.82
N TYR A 48 16.82 -2.64 -8.86
CA TYR A 48 16.07 -3.06 -7.69
C TYR A 48 14.56 -2.84 -7.82
N VAL A 49 14.06 -2.42 -9.00
CA VAL A 49 12.62 -2.19 -9.16
C VAL A 49 11.88 -3.53 -9.17
N MET A 50 11.26 -3.84 -8.03
CA MET A 50 10.43 -5.02 -7.74
C MET A 50 11.17 -6.27 -7.25
N PHE A 51 12.29 -6.13 -6.55
CA PHE A 51 12.70 -7.21 -5.65
C PHE A 51 12.09 -6.98 -4.27
N ASP A 52 11.15 -7.87 -3.93
CA ASP A 52 10.71 -8.28 -2.58
C ASP A 52 10.71 -7.21 -1.48
N GLU A 53 9.52 -6.67 -1.15
CA GLU A 53 9.19 -6.07 0.17
C GLU A 53 10.11 -4.96 0.74
N MET A 54 11.08 -4.48 -0.04
CA MET A 54 12.14 -3.56 0.39
C MET A 54 11.94 -2.13 -0.11
N SER A 55 10.69 -1.72 -0.33
CA SER A 55 10.39 -0.31 -0.60
C SER A 55 9.30 0.23 0.31
N VAL A 56 9.47 1.48 0.76
CA VAL A 56 8.45 2.21 1.49
C VAL A 56 8.32 3.62 0.94
N SER A 57 7.10 4.11 0.79
CA SER A 57 6.83 5.49 0.42
C SER A 57 6.51 6.29 1.65
N MET A 58 7.15 7.44 1.80
CA MET A 58 6.89 8.36 2.89
C MET A 58 7.01 9.78 2.35
N ASN A 59 5.97 10.58 2.59
CA ASN A 59 5.83 11.90 1.99
C ASN A 59 6.02 11.82 0.46
N GLU A 60 6.86 12.69 -0.09
CA GLU A 60 7.16 12.73 -1.52
C GLU A 60 8.37 11.86 -1.90
N ALA A 61 8.84 10.97 -1.02
CA ALA A 61 9.99 10.12 -1.27
C ALA A 61 9.61 8.64 -1.27
N ILE A 62 10.30 7.87 -2.12
CA ILE A 62 10.31 6.41 -2.06
C ILE A 62 11.69 5.97 -1.64
N TYR A 63 11.74 5.17 -0.58
CA TYR A 63 12.95 4.60 -0.03
C TYR A 63 13.07 3.16 -0.50
N TYR A 64 14.23 2.81 -1.08
CA TYR A 64 14.57 1.47 -1.52
C TYR A 64 15.69 0.92 -0.66
N LEU A 65 15.42 -0.13 0.09
CA LEU A 65 16.45 -0.83 0.83
C LEU A 65 17.12 -1.84 -0.10
N SER A 66 18.44 -1.76 -0.21
CA SER A 66 19.26 -2.74 -0.90
C SER A 66 20.13 -3.47 0.10
N ILE A 67 20.20 -4.78 -0.03
CA ILE A 67 21.15 -5.62 0.70
C ILE A 67 22.45 -5.65 -0.12
N VAL A 68 23.53 -5.08 0.42
CA VAL A 68 24.82 -4.88 -0.25
C VAL A 68 25.96 -5.59 0.47
N ASN A 69 27.19 -5.48 -0.04
CA ASN A 69 28.42 -6.01 0.58
C ASN A 69 28.32 -7.50 0.96
N GLN A 70 28.01 -8.35 -0.02
CA GLN A 70 27.84 -9.80 0.20
C GLN A 70 26.79 -10.11 1.28
N SER A 71 25.69 -9.36 1.29
CA SER A 71 24.63 -9.48 2.28
C SER A 71 25.00 -9.04 3.69
N ARG A 72 26.00 -8.17 3.87
CA ARG A 72 26.39 -7.63 5.18
C ARG A 72 26.13 -6.14 5.34
N GLY A 73 25.60 -5.48 4.31
CA GLY A 73 25.26 -4.07 4.36
C GLY A 73 23.81 -3.83 4.00
N LEU A 74 23.24 -2.78 4.58
CA LEU A 74 21.97 -2.19 4.18
C LEU A 74 22.25 -0.81 3.59
N GLN A 75 21.77 -0.56 2.37
CA GLN A 75 21.93 0.71 1.69
C GLN A 75 20.58 1.21 1.22
N TRP A 76 20.30 2.48 1.47
CA TRP A 76 19.13 3.13 0.91
C TRP A 76 19.46 3.79 -0.44
N GLU A 77 18.58 3.57 -1.41
CA GLU A 77 18.39 4.49 -2.53
C GLU A 77 17.10 5.27 -2.28
N VAL A 78 17.17 6.60 -2.29
CA VAL A 78 15.99 7.44 -2.07
C VAL A 78 15.62 8.12 -3.39
N PHE A 79 14.35 8.02 -3.77
CA PHE A 79 13.82 8.66 -4.95
C PHE A 79 12.78 9.71 -4.54
N ASN A 80 13.09 10.97 -4.80
CA ASN A 80 12.14 12.06 -4.60
C ASN A 80 11.19 12.14 -5.79
N VAL A 81 9.90 11.94 -5.55
CA VAL A 81 8.84 11.89 -6.56
C VAL A 81 8.65 13.24 -7.24
N SER A 82 8.77 14.34 -6.49
CA SER A 82 8.55 15.69 -6.99
C SER A 82 9.72 16.22 -7.81
N THR A 83 10.95 16.10 -7.28
CA THR A 83 12.17 16.56 -7.97
C THR A 83 12.68 15.56 -9.01
N ARG A 84 12.22 14.30 -8.93
CA ARG A 84 12.70 13.17 -9.75
C ARG A 84 14.20 12.91 -9.59
N ALA A 85 14.76 13.29 -8.45
CA ALA A 85 16.17 13.06 -8.13
C ALA A 85 16.34 11.74 -7.38
N LYS A 86 17.46 11.05 -7.68
CA LYS A 86 17.96 9.93 -6.90
C LYS A 86 19.01 10.43 -5.93
N GLU A 87 18.89 10.07 -4.67
CA GLU A 87 19.87 10.33 -3.62
C GLU A 87 20.33 8.99 -3.07
N ASN A 88 21.65 8.75 -3.11
CA ASN A 88 22.22 7.62 -2.39
C ASN A 88 22.44 8.08 -0.95
N THR A 89 21.95 7.31 0.01
CA THR A 89 22.13 7.65 1.42
C THR A 89 22.99 6.61 2.14
N SER A 90 22.98 6.62 3.47
CA SER A 90 23.91 5.91 4.33
C SER A 90 23.89 4.40 4.11
N ILE A 91 25.07 3.79 4.18
CA ILE A 91 25.25 2.35 4.31
C ILE A 91 25.32 2.01 5.79
N LYS A 92 24.49 1.07 6.24
CA LYS A 92 24.60 0.46 7.56
C LYS A 92 25.31 -0.88 7.41
N ASP A 93 26.50 -0.97 7.99
CA ASP A 93 27.22 -2.23 8.14
C ASP A 93 26.57 -3.08 9.24
N MET A 94 26.29 -4.33 8.92
CA MET A 94 25.71 -5.35 9.79
C MET A 94 26.78 -6.26 10.41
N GLY A 95 28.06 -6.00 10.14
CA GLY A 95 29.21 -6.70 10.72
C GLY A 95 29.33 -8.14 10.24
N SER A 96 29.40 -9.09 11.18
CA SER A 96 29.49 -10.52 10.88
C SER A 96 28.13 -11.18 10.60
N THR A 97 27.05 -10.41 10.53
CA THR A 97 25.72 -10.97 10.27
C THR A 97 25.35 -10.83 8.81
N ARG A 98 24.83 -11.92 8.25
CA ARG A 98 24.31 -11.94 6.89
C ARG A 98 22.82 -11.60 6.91
N VAL A 99 22.40 -10.59 6.18
CA VAL A 99 20.99 -10.23 5.97
C VAL A 99 20.42 -11.14 4.88
N ILE A 100 19.35 -11.88 5.20
CA ILE A 100 18.67 -12.77 4.26
C ILE A 100 17.48 -12.05 3.62
N SER A 101 16.69 -11.36 4.43
CA SER A 101 15.52 -10.62 3.99
C SER A 101 15.21 -9.46 4.93
N ALA A 102 14.40 -8.52 4.46
CA ALA A 102 13.94 -7.39 5.25
C ALA A 102 12.49 -7.05 4.88
N THR A 103 11.68 -6.75 5.90
CA THR A 103 10.33 -6.18 5.76
C THR A 103 10.35 -4.74 6.26
N LEU A 104 9.74 -3.84 5.50
CA LEU A 104 9.67 -2.41 5.81
C LEU A 104 8.27 -1.96 6.20
N CYS A 105 8.20 -1.01 7.13
CA CYS A 105 7.02 -0.16 7.36
C CYS A 105 7.48 1.24 7.77
N ALA A 106 6.63 2.24 7.55
CA ALA A 106 6.88 3.60 7.98
C ALA A 106 5.94 3.99 9.12
N GLU A 107 6.38 4.95 9.92
CA GLU A 107 5.49 5.71 10.79
C GLU A 107 4.52 6.52 9.93
N GLU A 108 3.22 6.39 10.20
CA GLU A 108 2.21 7.25 9.58
C GLU A 108 2.33 8.66 10.17
N GLU A 109 2.42 9.68 9.31
CA GLU A 109 2.28 11.07 9.76
C GLU A 109 0.85 11.27 10.25
N GLU A 110 0.67 11.55 11.54
CA GLU A 110 -0.63 11.96 12.05
C GLU A 110 -1.01 13.31 11.40
N GLU A 111 -2.13 13.33 10.66
CA GLU A 111 -2.66 14.56 10.08
C GLU A 111 -2.87 15.61 11.18
N GLY A 112 -2.00 16.62 11.23
CA GLY A 112 -2.06 17.72 12.19
C GLY A 112 -1.21 17.56 13.46
N GLY A 113 -0.46 16.46 13.59
CA GLY A 113 0.51 16.28 14.67
C GLY A 113 1.80 17.04 14.39
N GLY A 114 1.92 18.28 14.88
CA GLY A 114 3.16 19.09 14.81
C GLY A 114 4.33 18.55 15.66
N GLY A 115 4.36 17.26 15.96
CA GLY A 115 5.41 16.61 16.72
C GLY A 115 6.67 16.47 15.85
N GLY A 116 7.72 17.22 16.19
CA GLY A 116 9.01 17.19 15.50
C GLY A 116 9.81 15.88 15.61
N GLY A 117 9.15 14.75 15.89
CA GLY A 117 9.73 13.43 15.72
C GLY A 117 9.87 13.17 14.22
N GLY A 118 11.08 13.33 13.69
CA GLY A 118 11.32 13.14 12.26
C GLY A 118 10.81 11.78 11.78
N ALA A 119 10.25 11.74 10.57
CA ALA A 119 9.60 10.57 10.04
C ALA A 119 10.52 9.33 10.04
N ARG A 120 10.00 8.18 10.50
CA ARG A 120 10.79 6.96 10.74
C ARG A 120 10.38 5.83 9.80
N ILE A 121 11.39 5.08 9.35
CA ILE A 121 11.22 3.80 8.67
C ILE A 121 11.72 2.69 9.60
N PHE A 122 10.89 1.67 9.78
CA PHE A 122 11.18 0.47 10.53
C PHE A 122 11.64 -0.63 9.56
N VAL A 123 12.77 -1.26 9.89
CA VAL A 123 13.40 -2.31 9.08
C VAL A 123 13.47 -3.57 9.93
N ASN A 124 12.64 -4.55 9.61
CA ASN A 124 12.59 -5.85 10.28
C ASN A 124 13.40 -6.84 9.46
N ILE A 125 14.53 -7.27 10.00
CA ILE A 125 15.54 -8.08 9.32
C ILE A 125 15.39 -9.53 9.74
N LEU A 126 15.43 -10.44 8.77
CA LEU A 126 15.87 -11.81 8.99
C LEU A 126 17.35 -11.89 8.62
N GLY A 127 18.18 -12.36 9.55
CA GLY A 127 19.58 -12.63 9.28
C GLY A 127 20.00 -14.06 9.62
N GLU A 128 21.18 -14.41 9.14
CA GLU A 128 21.90 -15.66 9.40
C GLU A 128 23.21 -15.31 10.11
N GLN A 129 23.52 -16.03 11.19
CA GLN A 129 24.75 -15.82 11.96
C GLN A 129 25.91 -16.56 11.29
N GLU A 130 27.02 -15.87 11.02
CA GLU A 130 28.18 -16.50 10.36
C GLU A 130 28.72 -17.69 11.18
N GLY A 131 28.90 -18.82 10.50
CA GLY A 131 29.43 -20.06 11.09
C GLY A 131 28.42 -20.87 11.92
N VAL A 132 27.17 -20.40 12.06
CA VAL A 132 26.11 -21.13 12.76
C VAL A 132 24.89 -21.21 11.85
N SER A 133 24.34 -22.41 11.64
CA SER A 133 23.09 -22.61 10.86
C SER A 133 21.86 -22.16 11.67
N SER A 134 21.88 -20.94 12.19
CA SER A 134 20.84 -20.34 13.01
C SER A 134 20.45 -18.99 12.42
N TYR A 135 19.15 -18.81 12.23
CA TYR A 135 18.59 -17.53 11.83
C TYR A 135 18.27 -16.67 13.06
N TYR A 136 18.18 -15.36 12.85
CA TYR A 136 17.68 -14.42 13.83
C TYR A 136 16.75 -13.39 13.17
N SER A 137 15.81 -12.83 13.93
CA SER A 137 15.11 -11.60 13.56
C SER A 137 15.57 -10.42 14.41
N ARG A 138 15.59 -9.22 13.81
CA ARG A 138 15.92 -7.96 14.48
C ARG A 138 15.13 -6.81 13.89
N SER A 139 14.72 -5.85 14.70
CA SER A 139 14.13 -4.59 14.23
C SER A 139 15.10 -3.43 14.41
N MET A 140 15.15 -2.57 13.40
CA MET A 140 15.97 -1.36 13.35
C MET A 140 15.12 -0.19 12.90
N GLY A 141 15.51 1.00 13.31
CA GLY A 141 14.89 2.24 12.86
C GLY A 141 15.84 3.06 12.01
N TYR A 142 15.27 3.77 11.04
CA TYR A 142 15.94 4.76 10.22
C TYR A 142 15.19 6.08 10.31
N VAL A 143 15.88 7.13 10.79
CA VAL A 143 15.33 8.48 10.89
C VAL A 143 15.69 9.23 9.61
N THR A 144 14.68 9.59 8.82
CA THR A 144 14.91 10.13 7.48
C THR A 144 15.35 11.58 7.47
N THR A 145 15.07 12.35 8.53
CA THR A 145 15.42 13.77 8.61
C THR A 145 16.92 14.00 8.80
N ASN A 146 17.63 13.03 9.38
CA ASN A 146 19.06 13.12 9.65
C ASN A 146 19.86 11.92 9.12
N ASN A 147 19.21 11.02 8.36
CA ASN A 147 19.80 9.83 7.77
C ASN A 147 20.50 8.89 8.78
N THR A 148 19.99 8.82 10.01
CA THR A 148 20.58 8.01 11.07
C THR A 148 19.87 6.67 11.26
N TRP A 149 20.68 5.64 11.51
CA TRP A 149 20.22 4.31 11.91
C TRP A 149 20.32 4.15 13.42
N TYR A 150 19.35 3.48 14.01
CA TYR A 150 19.39 3.06 15.41
C TYR A 150 18.79 1.67 15.57
N ASP A 151 19.22 0.99 16.61
CA ASP A 151 18.73 -0.35 16.92
C ASP A 151 17.48 -0.24 17.77
N ILE A 152 16.40 -0.94 17.38
CA ILE A 152 15.17 -1.02 18.18
C ILE A 152 15.25 -2.26 19.05
N SER A 153 15.63 -3.40 18.47
CA SER A 153 15.62 -4.68 19.16
C SER A 153 16.98 -5.37 19.16
N LYS A 154 17.15 -6.31 20.09
CA LYS A 154 18.19 -7.32 20.03
C LYS A 154 17.86 -8.38 18.97
N ASN A 155 18.79 -9.32 18.75
CA ASN A 155 18.56 -10.49 17.92
C ASN A 155 17.65 -11.50 18.64
N TYR A 156 16.67 -12.05 17.92
CA TYR A 156 15.76 -13.10 18.40
C TYR A 156 15.89 -14.35 17.54
N THR A 157 16.14 -15.50 18.17
CA THR A 157 16.29 -16.81 17.49
C THR A 157 15.00 -17.62 17.44
N GLU A 158 13.91 -17.14 18.04
CA GLU A 158 12.62 -17.86 18.14
C GLU A 158 11.45 -17.03 17.60
N ALA A 159 11.65 -15.73 17.39
CA ALA A 159 10.65 -14.83 16.82
C ALA A 159 10.99 -14.56 15.36
N TRP A 160 10.16 -15.05 14.45
CA TRP A 160 10.36 -14.95 13.00
C TRP A 160 9.46 -13.87 12.42
N PHE A 161 9.95 -12.63 12.41
CA PHE A 161 9.19 -11.47 11.95
C PHE A 161 9.93 -10.67 10.86
N GLY A 162 11.08 -11.15 10.39
CA GLY A 162 11.90 -10.44 9.41
C GLY A 162 11.78 -10.94 7.96
N SER A 163 11.10 -12.07 7.72
CA SER A 163 11.10 -12.76 6.43
C SER A 163 9.72 -12.85 5.81
N TYR A 164 9.56 -12.24 4.64
CA TYR A 164 8.31 -12.19 3.88
C TYR A 164 7.09 -11.81 4.73
N SER A 165 7.32 -11.03 5.79
CA SER A 165 6.28 -10.59 6.70
C SER A 165 5.68 -9.29 6.17
N SER A 166 4.61 -8.84 6.81
CA SER A 166 4.07 -7.50 6.56
C SER A 166 4.04 -6.75 7.87
N CYS A 167 4.28 -5.44 7.87
CA CYS A 167 4.33 -4.69 9.12
C CYS A 167 3.61 -3.35 9.07
N VAL A 168 3.22 -2.87 10.25
CA VAL A 168 2.56 -1.58 10.48
C VAL A 168 3.08 -0.96 11.77
N TRP A 169 3.11 0.36 11.83
CA TRP A 169 3.37 1.12 13.05
C TRP A 169 2.07 1.41 13.79
N ILE A 170 2.01 1.11 15.09
CA ILE A 170 0.88 1.40 15.96
C ILE A 170 1.28 2.53 16.92
N ALA A 171 1.06 3.77 16.49
CA ALA A 171 1.50 4.96 17.21
C ALA A 171 0.98 5.02 18.66
N SER A 172 -0.28 4.66 18.90
CA SER A 172 -0.89 4.66 20.24
C SER A 172 -0.24 3.69 21.24
N LYS A 173 0.56 2.73 20.75
CA LYS A 173 1.29 1.77 21.56
C LYS A 173 2.81 1.89 21.42
N GLU A 174 3.29 2.80 20.57
CA GLU A 174 4.70 2.90 20.18
C GLU A 174 5.33 1.55 19.78
N GLN A 175 4.62 0.79 18.94
CA GLN A 175 5.01 -0.57 18.58
C GLN A 175 5.02 -0.81 17.07
N VAL A 176 6.02 -1.56 16.61
CA VAL A 176 6.03 -2.15 15.26
C VAL A 176 5.35 -3.51 15.33
N TRP A 177 4.28 -3.70 14.55
CA TRP A 177 3.55 -4.95 14.51
C TRP A 177 3.81 -5.66 13.19
N THR A 178 4.14 -6.95 13.25
CA THR A 178 4.41 -7.79 12.08
C THR A 178 3.42 -8.94 12.00
N PHE A 179 2.97 -9.26 10.79
CA PHE A 179 1.92 -10.24 10.54
C PHE A 179 2.40 -11.29 9.56
N GLY A 180 2.34 -12.55 10.00
CA GLY A 180 2.73 -13.69 9.19
C GLY A 180 4.23 -13.73 8.91
N GLY A 181 4.60 -14.12 7.70
CA GLY A 181 5.99 -14.31 7.29
C GLY A 181 6.28 -15.72 6.82
N MET A 182 7.55 -16.02 6.65
CA MET A 182 8.04 -17.33 6.23
C MET A 182 8.98 -17.91 7.29
N ASN A 183 8.78 -19.18 7.65
CA ASN A 183 9.72 -19.92 8.47
C ASN A 183 11.01 -20.14 7.68
N PRO A 184 12.18 -19.66 8.14
CA PRO A 184 13.42 -19.75 7.37
C PRO A 184 13.99 -21.17 7.27
N TYR A 185 13.50 -22.11 8.09
CA TYR A 185 13.93 -23.51 8.04
C TYR A 185 13.04 -24.37 7.14
N THR A 186 11.71 -24.17 7.20
CA THR A 186 10.75 -25.01 6.46
C THR A 186 10.22 -24.34 5.19
N ASN A 187 10.46 -23.04 5.02
CA ASN A 187 9.83 -22.18 4.00
C ASN A 187 8.28 -22.17 4.07
N GLU A 188 7.72 -22.61 5.19
CA GLU A 188 6.27 -22.60 5.38
C GLU A 188 5.79 -21.20 5.82
N PRO A 189 4.59 -20.79 5.39
CA PRO A 189 4.00 -19.54 5.84
C PRO A 189 3.70 -19.59 7.34
N LEU A 190 3.91 -18.45 8.01
CA LEU A 190 3.65 -18.28 9.44
C LEU A 190 2.29 -17.60 9.66
N SER A 191 1.67 -17.90 10.80
CA SER A 191 0.47 -17.18 11.26
C SER A 191 0.76 -16.18 12.38
N ALA A 192 1.94 -16.24 13.00
CA ALA A 192 2.25 -15.46 14.19
C ALA A 192 2.12 -13.95 13.93
N ILE A 193 1.57 -13.24 14.91
CA ILE A 193 1.52 -11.79 14.97
C ILE A 193 2.45 -11.36 16.10
N TRP A 194 3.51 -10.63 15.78
CA TRP A 194 4.46 -10.11 16.76
C TRP A 194 4.33 -8.60 16.88
N SER A 195 4.49 -8.08 18.08
CA SER A 195 4.74 -6.65 18.31
C SER A 195 6.16 -6.47 18.82
N ILE A 196 6.79 -5.36 18.46
CA ILE A 196 8.11 -4.95 18.96
C ILE A 196 7.94 -3.57 19.57
N ASP A 197 8.09 -3.50 20.89
CA ASP A 197 8.05 -2.25 21.63
C ASP A 197 9.24 -1.37 21.27
N HIS A 198 8.97 -0.14 20.81
CA HIS A 198 10.02 0.75 20.30
C HIS A 198 10.99 1.18 21.40
N SER A 199 10.49 1.39 22.61
CA SER A 199 11.26 1.92 23.74
C SER A 199 12.15 0.86 24.42
N THR A 200 11.64 -0.37 24.53
CA THR A 200 12.32 -1.47 25.24
C THR A 200 12.95 -2.48 24.29
N GLY A 201 12.57 -2.47 23.02
CA GLY A 201 13.00 -3.44 22.02
C GLY A 201 12.42 -4.83 22.22
N ILE A 202 11.46 -5.02 23.14
CA ILE A 202 10.91 -6.33 23.49
C ILE A 202 9.92 -6.79 22.41
N ALA A 203 10.22 -7.91 21.78
CA ALA A 203 9.27 -8.64 20.93
C ALA A 203 8.29 -9.47 21.77
N SER A 204 6.99 -9.39 21.47
CA SER A 204 5.92 -10.13 22.16
C SER A 204 4.96 -10.74 21.14
N LEU A 205 4.52 -11.98 21.38
CA LEU A 205 3.50 -12.66 20.57
C LEU A 205 2.12 -12.10 20.92
N GLN A 206 1.41 -11.57 19.93
CA GLN A 206 0.11 -10.92 20.09
C GLN A 206 -1.06 -11.76 19.58
N GLY A 207 -0.78 -12.93 19.00
CA GLY A 207 -1.78 -13.86 18.50
C GLY A 207 -1.38 -14.48 17.18
N HIS A 208 -2.38 -15.00 16.46
CA HIS A 208 -2.19 -15.69 15.19
C HIS A 208 -3.27 -15.28 14.19
N LEU A 209 -2.87 -15.15 12.93
CA LEU A 209 -3.75 -15.19 11.77
C LEU A 209 -4.48 -16.54 11.71
N VAL A 210 -5.72 -16.57 11.23
CA VAL A 210 -6.44 -17.81 10.94
C VAL A 210 -5.78 -18.53 9.78
N ILE A 211 -5.35 -17.79 8.76
CA ILE A 211 -4.66 -18.34 7.59
C ILE A 211 -3.17 -17.92 7.66
N PRO A 212 -2.25 -18.86 7.94
CA PRO A 212 -0.81 -18.60 7.84
C PRO A 212 -0.48 -18.07 6.43
N ARG A 213 0.30 -16.99 6.34
CA ARG A 213 0.61 -16.35 5.06
C ARG A 213 1.94 -15.61 5.10
N MET A 214 2.64 -15.63 3.97
CA MET A 214 3.80 -14.78 3.70
C MET A 214 3.46 -13.76 2.59
N SER A 215 4.21 -12.68 2.46
CA SER A 215 4.02 -11.63 1.44
C SER A 215 2.60 -11.10 1.34
N ALA A 216 1.92 -11.01 2.47
CA ALA A 216 0.66 -10.28 2.60
C ALA A 216 0.94 -8.78 2.62
N THR A 217 -0.10 -7.96 2.51
CA THR A 217 0.00 -6.52 2.75
C THR A 217 -0.86 -6.15 3.94
N THR A 218 -0.32 -5.34 4.84
CA THR A 218 -1.00 -4.89 6.05
C THR A 218 -1.22 -3.40 6.04
N PHE A 219 -2.36 -2.98 6.59
CA PHE A 219 -2.72 -1.58 6.72
C PHE A 219 -3.31 -1.33 8.09
N ALA A 220 -2.81 -0.31 8.79
CA ALA A 220 -3.44 0.21 9.98
C ALA A 220 -4.50 1.21 9.55
N LEU A 221 -5.77 0.85 9.71
CA LEU A 221 -6.89 1.61 9.17
C LEU A 221 -7.75 2.11 10.31
N ARG A 222 -8.18 3.37 10.24
CA ARG A 222 -9.16 3.95 11.16
C ARG A 222 -10.51 4.02 10.45
N ASP A 223 -11.57 3.66 11.15
CA ASP A 223 -12.93 3.90 10.66
C ASP A 223 -13.43 5.31 11.04
N SER A 224 -14.70 5.60 10.73
CA SER A 224 -15.34 6.86 11.08
C SER A 224 -15.44 7.14 12.59
N LEU A 225 -15.28 6.10 13.43
CA LEU A 225 -15.27 6.19 14.89
C LEU A 225 -13.86 6.31 15.46
N THR A 226 -12.85 6.44 14.58
CA THR A 226 -11.41 6.49 14.91
C THR A 226 -10.85 5.18 15.48
N GLU A 227 -11.62 4.10 15.45
CA GLU A 227 -11.17 2.79 15.88
C GLU A 227 -10.14 2.26 14.87
N GLN A 228 -8.91 2.03 15.36
CA GLN A 228 -7.86 1.45 14.56
C GLN A 228 -7.99 -0.08 14.53
N ARG A 229 -8.05 -0.65 13.33
CA ARG A 229 -7.91 -2.08 13.09
C ARG A 229 -6.83 -2.31 12.06
N ILE A 230 -6.30 -3.53 12.04
CA ILE A 230 -5.31 -3.92 11.05
C ILE A 230 -5.98 -4.80 10.02
N LEU A 231 -5.95 -4.38 8.76
CA LEU A 231 -6.40 -5.19 7.64
C LEU A 231 -5.19 -5.91 7.03
N VAL A 232 -5.23 -7.24 7.03
CA VAL A 232 -4.22 -8.11 6.41
C VAL A 232 -4.80 -8.65 5.11
N VAL A 233 -4.24 -8.28 3.96
CA VAL A 233 -4.82 -8.57 2.64
C VAL A 233 -3.92 -9.50 1.83
N GLY A 234 -4.53 -10.52 1.22
CA GLY A 234 -3.85 -11.41 0.28
C GLY A 234 -2.72 -12.18 0.95
N GLY A 235 -1.69 -12.50 0.17
CA GLY A 235 -0.51 -13.23 0.61
C GLY A 235 -0.36 -14.58 -0.08
N CYS A 236 0.63 -15.32 0.39
CA CYS A 236 1.11 -16.55 -0.20
C CYS A 236 1.11 -17.68 0.82
N LEU A 237 0.55 -18.82 0.44
CA LEU A 237 0.58 -20.07 1.23
C LEU A 237 1.73 -20.99 0.82
N GLN A 238 2.25 -20.83 -0.39
CA GLN A 238 3.30 -21.69 -0.91
C GLN A 238 4.18 -20.91 -1.88
N TRP A 239 5.45 -20.80 -1.55
CA TRP A 239 6.45 -20.18 -2.43
C TRP A 239 6.87 -21.14 -3.55
N GLY A 240 7.01 -20.62 -4.76
CA GLY A 240 7.54 -21.33 -5.92
C GLY A 240 8.99 -20.99 -6.21
N ALA A 241 9.49 -21.35 -7.40
CA ALA A 241 10.87 -21.05 -7.78
C ALA A 241 11.16 -19.54 -7.96
N ALA A 242 10.15 -18.78 -8.37
CA ALA A 242 10.29 -17.35 -8.68
C ALA A 242 9.12 -16.48 -8.24
N SER A 243 8.01 -17.07 -7.76
CA SER A 243 6.81 -16.34 -7.37
C SER A 243 5.92 -17.19 -6.46
N CYS A 244 4.88 -16.58 -5.92
CA CYS A 244 3.88 -17.29 -5.14
C CYS A 244 3.11 -18.33 -5.98
N ASN A 245 3.22 -19.61 -5.61
CA ASN A 245 2.50 -20.72 -6.27
C ASN A 245 1.05 -20.84 -5.80
N VAL A 246 0.75 -20.48 -4.55
CA VAL A 246 -0.60 -20.52 -3.98
C VAL A 246 -0.87 -19.20 -3.28
N SER A 247 -1.42 -18.24 -4.03
CA SER A 247 -1.87 -16.95 -3.52
C SER A 247 -3.31 -17.04 -2.98
N ILE A 248 -3.72 -16.10 -2.11
CA ILE A 248 -5.06 -16.09 -1.50
C ILE A 248 -5.85 -14.82 -1.80
N THR A 249 -7.17 -14.93 -1.79
CA THR A 249 -8.11 -13.80 -1.95
C THR A 249 -8.53 -13.17 -0.63
N ASN A 250 -8.43 -13.93 0.47
CA ASN A 250 -8.94 -13.53 1.77
C ASN A 250 -8.20 -12.32 2.35
N SER A 251 -8.95 -11.49 3.07
CA SER A 251 -8.39 -10.56 4.04
C SER A 251 -8.85 -10.90 5.46
N GLU A 252 -8.03 -10.57 6.44
CA GLU A 252 -8.30 -10.74 7.87
C GLU A 252 -8.24 -9.39 8.57
N ILE A 253 -9.13 -9.16 9.53
CA ILE A 253 -9.19 -7.93 10.32
C ILE A 253 -8.76 -8.28 11.74
N TYR A 254 -7.71 -7.61 12.22
CA TYR A 254 -7.18 -7.77 13.57
C TYR A 254 -7.48 -6.54 14.42
N ASP A 255 -7.95 -6.76 15.64
CA ASP A 255 -8.17 -5.74 16.65
C ASP A 255 -6.97 -5.65 17.59
N PRO A 256 -6.14 -4.60 17.51
CA PRO A 256 -4.99 -4.43 18.39
C PRO A 256 -5.38 -4.13 19.84
N MET A 257 -6.60 -3.69 20.14
CA MET A 257 -7.07 -3.50 21.51
C MET A 257 -7.54 -4.81 22.14
N ALA A 258 -8.28 -5.61 21.39
CA ALA A 258 -8.78 -6.91 21.85
C ALA A 258 -7.75 -8.05 21.70
N LEU A 259 -6.59 -7.78 21.09
CA LEU A 259 -5.53 -8.74 20.79
C LEU A 259 -6.04 -10.00 20.08
N SER A 260 -6.99 -9.82 19.16
CA SER A 260 -7.69 -10.92 18.50
C SER A 260 -8.16 -10.55 17.10
N LEU A 261 -8.39 -11.57 16.28
CA LEU A 261 -9.02 -11.39 14.98
C LEU A 261 -10.49 -11.07 15.15
N SER A 262 -10.92 -9.96 14.57
CA SER A 262 -12.32 -9.55 14.54
C SER A 262 -13.13 -10.32 13.49
N GLY A 263 -12.47 -10.85 12.46
CA GLY A 263 -13.10 -11.64 11.41
C GLY A 263 -12.38 -11.55 10.07
N PHE A 264 -13.03 -12.03 9.02
CA PHE A 264 -12.59 -11.85 7.65
C PHE A 264 -13.06 -10.50 7.11
N GLY A 265 -12.19 -9.84 6.35
CA GLY A 265 -12.55 -8.64 5.61
C GLY A 265 -12.99 -8.96 4.17
N PRO A 266 -13.09 -7.94 3.32
CA PRO A 266 -13.47 -8.10 1.91
C PRO A 266 -12.48 -8.98 1.14
N TYR A 267 -13.00 -9.80 0.24
CA TYR A 267 -12.18 -10.66 -0.62
C TYR A 267 -11.65 -9.89 -1.83
N LEU A 268 -10.39 -10.15 -2.19
CA LEU A 268 -9.87 -9.79 -3.51
C LEU A 268 -10.63 -10.56 -4.59
N THR A 269 -10.85 -9.94 -5.75
CA THR A 269 -11.49 -10.58 -6.90
C THR A 269 -10.63 -11.67 -7.55
N LYS A 270 -9.34 -11.70 -7.23
CA LYS A 270 -8.40 -12.75 -7.62
C LYS A 270 -7.34 -12.94 -6.54
N PRO A 271 -6.78 -14.15 -6.40
CA PRO A 271 -5.80 -14.42 -5.38
C PRO A 271 -4.50 -13.67 -5.69
N LEU A 272 -3.96 -12.91 -4.73
CA LEU A 272 -2.76 -12.09 -4.94
C LEU A 272 -1.85 -12.11 -3.71
N ALA A 273 -0.55 -12.17 -3.96
CA ALA A 273 0.53 -11.94 -3.00
C ALA A 273 1.40 -10.77 -3.47
N GLN A 274 2.31 -10.29 -2.61
CA GLN A 274 3.30 -9.24 -2.96
C GLN A 274 2.61 -7.98 -3.52
N LEU A 275 1.45 -7.65 -2.97
CA LEU A 275 0.70 -6.47 -3.37
C LEU A 275 1.41 -5.23 -2.82
N ALA A 276 1.46 -4.18 -3.62
CA ALA A 276 1.73 -2.85 -3.11
C ALA A 276 0.39 -2.18 -2.79
N GLY A 277 0.32 -1.40 -1.73
CA GLY A 277 -0.88 -0.60 -1.48
C GLY A 277 -0.62 0.67 -0.69
N THR A 278 -1.62 1.54 -0.67
CA THR A 278 -1.64 2.78 0.09
C THR A 278 -3.05 3.08 0.55
N PHE A 279 -3.20 3.63 1.75
CA PHE A 279 -4.47 4.09 2.27
C PHE A 279 -4.43 5.61 2.39
N GLN A 280 -5.27 6.30 1.63
CA GLN A 280 -5.30 7.76 1.58
C GLN A 280 -6.73 8.25 1.39
N ALA A 281 -7.11 9.30 2.12
CA ALA A 281 -8.43 9.92 2.05
C ALA A 281 -9.58 8.88 2.18
N ASN A 282 -9.46 7.96 3.14
CA ASN A 282 -10.40 6.85 3.37
C ASN A 282 -10.57 5.91 2.16
N VAL A 283 -9.58 5.82 1.28
CA VAL A 283 -9.58 4.86 0.19
C VAL A 283 -8.29 4.05 0.25
N LEU A 284 -8.46 2.73 0.37
CA LEU A 284 -7.38 1.77 0.21
C LEU A 284 -7.22 1.48 -1.27
N TRP A 285 -6.01 1.64 -1.77
CA TRP A 285 -5.64 1.28 -3.13
C TRP A 285 -4.61 0.17 -3.08
N LEU A 286 -4.84 -0.90 -3.85
CA LEU A 286 -3.94 -2.04 -4.00
C LEU A 286 -3.56 -2.17 -5.46
N PHE A 287 -2.29 -2.48 -5.72
CA PHE A 287 -1.74 -2.46 -7.05
C PHE A 287 -0.85 -3.67 -7.28
N GLY A 288 -0.98 -4.24 -8.47
CA GLY A 288 -0.10 -5.31 -8.91
C GLY A 288 -0.33 -6.60 -8.13
N GLY A 289 0.77 -7.21 -7.71
CA GLY A 289 0.82 -8.49 -7.05
C GLY A 289 1.11 -9.66 -8.00
N ALA A 290 1.47 -10.79 -7.40
CA ALA A 290 1.65 -12.06 -8.09
C ALA A 290 0.48 -12.98 -7.76
N SER A 291 -0.05 -13.65 -8.78
CA SER A 291 -1.02 -14.74 -8.65
C SER A 291 -0.46 -15.99 -9.33
N SER A 292 -0.95 -17.14 -8.91
CA SER A 292 -0.67 -18.39 -9.61
C SER A 292 -1.30 -18.37 -11.01
N GLY A 293 -0.45 -18.45 -12.04
CA GLY A 293 -0.87 -18.51 -13.44
C GLY A 293 -0.75 -17.21 -14.26
N ASP A 294 -0.58 -16.04 -13.64
CA ASP A 294 -0.50 -14.75 -14.37
C ASP A 294 0.95 -14.37 -14.79
N ASN A 295 1.88 -15.33 -14.90
CA ASN A 295 3.33 -15.06 -15.11
C ASN A 295 3.86 -13.98 -14.14
N ALA A 296 3.42 -14.04 -12.88
CA ALA A 296 3.80 -13.14 -11.78
C ALA A 296 3.49 -11.65 -11.97
N ASN A 297 2.57 -11.26 -12.88
CA ASN A 297 2.31 -9.84 -13.16
C ASN A 297 0.82 -9.51 -13.26
N ALA A 298 0.15 -9.37 -12.12
CA ALA A 298 -1.20 -8.83 -12.09
C ALA A 298 -1.20 -7.38 -12.60
N ARG A 299 -1.97 -7.11 -13.66
CA ARG A 299 -2.19 -5.75 -14.21
C ARG A 299 -3.47 -5.10 -13.68
N SER A 300 -3.86 -5.46 -12.46
CA SER A 300 -5.07 -4.95 -11.82
C SER A 300 -4.71 -3.94 -10.74
N MET A 301 -5.59 -2.97 -10.60
CA MET A 301 -5.68 -2.09 -9.45
C MET A 301 -6.97 -2.44 -8.73
N HIS A 302 -6.91 -2.62 -7.42
CA HIS A 302 -8.07 -2.84 -6.58
C HIS A 302 -8.23 -1.63 -5.66
N TYR A 303 -9.46 -1.26 -5.33
CA TYR A 303 -9.68 -0.20 -4.36
C TYR A 303 -10.86 -0.51 -3.45
N LEU A 304 -10.78 -0.02 -2.21
CA LEU A 304 -11.81 -0.16 -1.20
C LEU A 304 -12.04 1.20 -0.54
N ASN A 305 -13.27 1.71 -0.61
CA ASN A 305 -13.64 3.00 -0.04
C ASN A 305 -14.21 2.81 1.37
N PHE A 306 -13.53 3.36 2.37
CA PHE A 306 -13.87 3.33 3.79
C PHE A 306 -14.72 4.53 4.24
N THR A 307 -15.00 5.50 3.37
CA THR A 307 -15.72 6.75 3.74
C THR A 307 -17.13 6.49 4.30
N ALA A 308 -17.77 5.39 3.89
CA ALA A 308 -19.13 5.04 4.30
C ALA A 308 -19.23 3.68 4.99
N VAL A 309 -18.10 3.05 5.33
CA VAL A 309 -18.08 1.65 5.79
C VAL A 309 -17.52 1.58 7.22
N GLN A 310 -18.33 1.11 8.16
CA GLN A 310 -17.89 0.74 9.51
C GLN A 310 -17.27 -0.65 9.51
N TRP A 311 -16.38 -0.96 10.46
CA TRP A 311 -15.77 -2.28 10.56
C TRP A 311 -16.78 -3.44 10.60
N ALA A 312 -17.88 -3.27 11.36
CA ALA A 312 -18.96 -4.25 11.40
C ALA A 312 -19.57 -4.53 10.00
N GLN A 313 -19.62 -3.52 9.12
CA GLN A 313 -20.10 -3.70 7.75
C GLN A 313 -19.06 -4.38 6.86
N LEU A 314 -17.76 -4.16 7.07
CA LEU A 314 -16.70 -4.87 6.33
C LEU A 314 -16.71 -6.36 6.64
N ILE A 315 -16.94 -6.72 7.89
CA ILE A 315 -16.96 -8.12 8.35
C ILE A 315 -18.21 -8.85 7.85
N HIS A 316 -19.37 -8.18 7.79
CA HIS A 316 -20.64 -8.85 7.51
C HIS A 316 -21.22 -8.60 6.11
N ASN A 317 -20.89 -7.49 5.44
CA ASN A 317 -21.62 -7.02 4.25
C ASN A 317 -20.76 -6.74 3.01
N CYS A 318 -19.44 -6.57 3.12
CA CYS A 318 -18.58 -6.32 1.96
C CYS A 318 -18.00 -7.63 1.42
N THR A 319 -18.59 -8.17 0.35
CA THR A 319 -18.14 -9.45 -0.21
C THR A 319 -16.92 -9.32 -1.13
N HIS A 320 -16.70 -8.19 -1.80
CA HIS A 320 -15.60 -8.02 -2.76
C HIS A 320 -14.98 -6.62 -2.79
N ILE A 321 -13.68 -6.56 -3.10
CA ILE A 321 -12.94 -5.33 -3.41
C ILE A 321 -13.14 -4.98 -4.89
N ASP A 322 -13.53 -3.73 -5.18
CA ASP A 322 -13.70 -3.26 -6.56
C ASP A 322 -12.39 -3.35 -7.34
N THR A 323 -12.47 -3.72 -8.62
CA THR A 323 -11.30 -3.91 -9.49
C THR A 323 -11.35 -2.99 -10.71
N ILE A 324 -10.25 -2.29 -10.95
CA ILE A 324 -10.01 -1.50 -12.14
C ILE A 324 -8.94 -2.23 -12.96
N TYR A 325 -9.33 -2.70 -14.15
CA TYR A 325 -8.39 -3.31 -15.08
C TYR A 325 -7.59 -2.23 -15.82
N VAL A 326 -6.28 -2.42 -15.86
CA VAL A 326 -5.36 -1.60 -16.64
C VAL A 326 -4.98 -2.36 -17.90
N SER A 327 -5.57 -2.00 -19.04
CA SER A 327 -5.17 -2.55 -20.34
C SER A 327 -4.10 -1.66 -21.00
N SER A 328 -3.12 -2.30 -21.63
CA SER A 328 -2.14 -1.64 -22.50
C SER A 328 -2.57 -1.85 -23.95
N SER A 329 -3.11 -0.83 -24.62
CA SER A 329 -3.32 -0.89 -26.06
C SER A 329 -2.00 -0.57 -26.76
N SER A 330 -1.41 -1.55 -27.45
CA SER A 330 -0.24 -1.34 -28.31
C SER A 330 -0.58 -0.74 -29.69
N SER A 331 -1.84 -0.37 -29.94
CA SER A 331 -2.24 0.26 -31.20
C SER A 331 -2.07 1.78 -31.13
N SER A 332 -0.95 2.26 -31.66
CA SER A 332 -0.82 3.65 -32.09
C SER A 332 -1.74 3.90 -33.28
N SER A 333 -2.98 4.32 -33.01
CA SER A 333 -3.80 5.08 -33.94
C SER A 333 -4.62 6.09 -33.15
N SER A 334 -4.43 7.35 -33.54
CA SER A 334 -4.92 8.60 -32.97
C SER A 334 -6.35 8.58 -32.43
N PHE A 335 -6.61 9.25 -31.30
CA PHE A 335 -7.64 10.28 -31.14
C PHE A 335 -7.63 10.88 -29.72
N VAL A 336 -7.88 12.18 -29.67
CA VAL A 336 -8.06 13.04 -28.50
C VAL A 336 -9.42 12.74 -27.86
N ASN A 337 -9.46 12.68 -26.53
CA ASN A 337 -10.57 13.21 -25.76
C ASN A 337 -10.07 13.66 -24.38
N ILE A 338 -10.13 14.97 -24.17
CA ILE A 338 -10.03 15.63 -22.86
C ILE A 338 -11.39 15.48 -22.19
N LEU A 339 -11.43 14.93 -20.97
CA LEU A 339 -12.57 15.13 -20.08
C LEU A 339 -12.13 15.05 -18.62
N LEU A 340 -12.30 16.16 -17.90
CA LEU A 340 -12.02 16.35 -16.48
C LEU A 340 -12.83 15.39 -15.60
N LEU A 341 -12.21 14.90 -14.52
CA LEU A 341 -12.92 14.50 -13.31
C LEU A 341 -12.47 15.42 -12.16
N LEU A 342 -13.35 16.33 -11.75
CA LEU A 342 -13.28 16.99 -10.45
C LEU A 342 -13.96 16.06 -9.43
N LEU A 343 -13.17 15.40 -8.58
CA LEU A 343 -13.72 14.77 -7.38
C LEU A 343 -14.17 15.89 -6.43
N HIS A 344 -15.46 16.22 -6.45
CA HIS A 344 -16.08 17.04 -5.41
C HIS A 344 -16.06 16.24 -4.10
N ILE A 345 -15.11 16.57 -3.24
CA ILE A 345 -15.23 16.37 -1.79
C ILE A 345 -16.51 17.11 -1.38
N PRO A 346 -17.45 16.51 -0.63
CA PRO A 346 -18.66 17.21 -0.23
C PRO A 346 -18.28 18.39 0.67
N LEU A 347 -18.40 19.61 0.13
CA LEU A 347 -18.44 20.83 0.94
C LEU A 347 -19.68 20.72 1.83
N LYS A 348 -19.47 20.50 3.13
CA LYS A 348 -20.52 20.63 4.14
C LYS A 348 -21.08 22.04 4.04
N VAL A 349 -22.37 22.10 3.73
CA VAL A 349 -23.18 23.29 3.58
C VAL A 349 -23.08 24.17 4.82
N LEU A 350 -22.62 25.40 4.58
CA LEU A 350 -22.71 26.53 5.50
C LEU A 350 -24.17 27.01 5.51
N THR A 351 -25.05 26.41 6.33
CA THR A 351 -26.37 27.00 6.62
C THR A 351 -26.20 28.10 7.65
N THR A 352 -25.93 29.32 7.17
CA THR A 352 -26.19 30.54 7.93
C THR A 352 -27.71 30.77 7.94
N GLN A 353 -28.29 30.74 9.13
CA GLN A 353 -29.66 31.15 9.42
C GLN A 353 -29.82 32.65 9.08
N LEU A 354 -30.53 32.98 7.99
CA LEU A 354 -31.14 34.29 7.80
C LEU A 354 -32.66 34.16 7.92
N LYS A 355 -33.17 34.86 8.95
CA LYS A 355 -34.58 35.03 9.27
C LYS A 355 -35.29 35.93 8.23
N LYS A 356 -36.56 35.57 7.95
CA LYS A 356 -37.78 36.39 7.68
C LYS A 356 -38.47 36.27 6.31
N PRO A 357 -39.81 36.49 6.26
CA PRO A 357 -40.76 35.85 5.32
C PRO A 357 -41.47 36.85 4.37
N PHE A 358 -42.55 36.38 3.70
CA PHE A 358 -43.52 37.00 2.74
C PHE A 358 -43.16 36.78 1.25
N GLY A 359 -44.04 36.45 0.29
CA GLY A 359 -45.48 36.15 0.24
C GLY A 359 -46.02 36.32 -1.22
N TYR A 360 -46.50 35.24 -1.87
CA TYR A 360 -47.37 35.12 -3.10
C TYR A 360 -46.97 35.80 -4.45
N PRO A 361 -47.62 35.50 -5.61
CA PRO A 361 -47.71 34.23 -6.37
C PRO A 361 -47.19 34.34 -7.84
N THR A 362 -47.24 33.19 -8.57
CA THR A 362 -46.88 32.87 -9.99
C THR A 362 -47.29 33.90 -11.08
N PRO A 363 -46.73 33.91 -12.34
CA PRO A 363 -46.40 32.75 -13.20
C PRO A 363 -45.26 32.88 -14.27
N ARG A 364 -44.78 31.73 -14.80
CA ARG A 364 -44.46 31.41 -16.23
C ARG A 364 -43.51 30.20 -16.31
N PRO A 365 -43.62 29.34 -17.34
CA PRO A 365 -42.74 28.19 -17.50
C PRO A 365 -41.31 28.67 -17.78
N SER A 366 -40.38 28.24 -16.95
CA SER A 366 -38.97 28.59 -17.09
C SER A 366 -38.32 27.71 -18.15
N PHE A 367 -37.25 28.26 -18.71
CA PHE A 367 -36.25 27.70 -19.63
C PHE A 367 -35.82 26.22 -19.41
N PHE A 368 -36.21 25.61 -18.28
CA PHE A 368 -35.95 24.22 -17.92
C PHE A 368 -36.70 23.20 -18.79
N ASP A 369 -37.91 23.48 -19.28
CA ASP A 369 -38.67 22.53 -20.10
C ASP A 369 -38.13 22.41 -21.55
N GLN A 370 -37.40 23.41 -22.03
CA GLN A 370 -36.67 23.33 -23.31
C GLN A 370 -35.31 22.65 -23.19
N LEU A 371 -34.71 22.66 -21.99
CA LEU A 371 -33.44 21.97 -21.72
C LEU A 371 -33.65 20.44 -21.59
N VAL A 372 -34.78 20.01 -21.04
CA VAL A 372 -35.11 18.57 -20.87
C VAL A 372 -35.45 17.88 -22.20
N ASN A 373 -36.01 18.61 -23.18
CA ASN A 373 -36.26 18.05 -24.52
C ASN A 373 -35.04 18.07 -25.45
N THR A 374 -34.04 18.93 -25.19
CA THR A 374 -32.77 18.91 -25.93
C THR A 374 -31.87 17.75 -25.50
N ILE A 375 -31.97 17.30 -24.24
CA ILE A 375 -31.19 16.17 -23.71
C ILE A 375 -31.79 14.81 -24.12
N ARG A 376 -33.09 14.73 -24.40
CA ARG A 376 -33.73 13.50 -24.91
C ARG A 376 -33.44 13.20 -26.40
N LEU A 377 -33.02 14.19 -27.18
CA LEU A 377 -32.68 14.01 -28.60
C LEU A 377 -31.20 13.61 -28.83
N ALA A 378 -30.35 13.71 -27.80
CA ALA A 378 -28.92 13.38 -27.89
C ALA A 378 -28.56 11.94 -27.46
N ILE A 379 -29.53 11.13 -27.02
CA ILE A 379 -29.32 9.74 -26.56
C ILE A 379 -29.83 8.71 -27.59
N LEU A 380 -30.31 9.15 -28.76
CA LEU A 380 -30.83 8.27 -29.81
C LEU A 380 -30.02 8.27 -31.12
N LEU A 381 -28.74 8.68 -31.08
CA LEU A 381 -27.83 8.70 -32.24
C LEU A 381 -26.43 8.14 -31.92
N VAL A 382 -26.37 7.05 -31.15
CA VAL A 382 -25.19 6.16 -31.10
C VAL A 382 -25.69 4.71 -31.14
N TYR A 383 -26.31 4.35 -32.27
CA TYR A 383 -26.54 2.97 -32.68
C TYR A 383 -26.72 2.95 -34.21
N THR A 384 -25.65 3.28 -34.94
CA THR A 384 -25.34 2.82 -36.31
C THR A 384 -24.05 3.51 -36.79
N SER A 385 -22.91 2.86 -36.57
CA SER A 385 -21.71 2.85 -37.44
C SER A 385 -20.62 2.04 -36.76
#